data_AF-A0A182S514-F1
#
_entry.id   AF-A0A182S514-F1
#
_cell.length_a   1.000
_cell.length_b   1.000
_cell.length_c   1.000
_cell.angle_alpha   90.00
_cell.angle_beta   90.00
_cell.angle_gamma   90.00
#
_symmetry.space_group_name_H-M   'P 1'
#
loop_
_entity.id
_entity.type
_entity.pdbx_description
1 polymer ?
#
loop_
_entity_poly.entity_id
_entity_poly.type
_entity_poly.pdbx_seq_one_letter_code
_entity_poly.pdbx_strand_id
1 'polypeptide(L)'
;MTGKRVAGMLIAGLFALLSNSVSALELGQNCVNPVGEAGTCVLFRECQPLIAIYSKPVNTPDDTQFLSDSRCGVFERKTLVCCAGVTNSGKTSLPSPPNCGIQLSDRVYGGQPTKLDEFPWTALIEYQKPDGRFGFHCGGSIINERYIVTAAHCINAIPRNWKVHRVRLGEWDLSSSSDCEDDFCSIAPIDLDIEKNHCTHGL
;
A
#
# COMPACT_ATOMS: atom_id res chain seq x y z
N MET A 1 17.89 -23.52 -83.94
CA MET A 1 18.88 -22.86 -83.08
C MET A 1 18.13 -22.24 -81.91
N THR A 2 18.44 -22.69 -80.70
CA THR A 2 17.72 -22.48 -79.44
C THR A 2 18.11 -21.16 -78.77
N GLY A 3 17.13 -20.30 -78.45
CA GLY A 3 17.32 -19.12 -77.61
C GLY A 3 16.90 -19.41 -76.16
N LYS A 4 17.86 -19.41 -75.23
CA LYS A 4 17.64 -19.60 -73.78
C LYS A 4 17.06 -18.33 -73.14
N ARG A 5 15.94 -18.45 -72.41
CA ARG A 5 15.46 -17.40 -71.50
C ARG A 5 16.21 -17.51 -70.18
N VAL A 6 16.87 -16.44 -69.76
CA VAL A 6 17.50 -16.30 -68.44
C VAL A 6 16.41 -15.85 -67.46
N ALA A 7 16.10 -16.66 -66.46
CA ALA A 7 15.21 -16.30 -65.36
C ALA A 7 16.04 -15.61 -64.25
N GLY A 8 15.78 -14.32 -64.03
CA GLY A 8 16.32 -13.59 -62.88
C GLY A 8 15.54 -13.96 -61.61
N MET A 9 16.20 -14.59 -60.64
CA MET A 9 15.68 -14.76 -59.28
C MET A 9 15.80 -13.43 -58.52
N LEU A 10 14.67 -12.78 -58.27
CA LEU A 10 14.58 -11.69 -57.29
C LEU A 10 14.53 -12.32 -55.89
N ILE A 11 15.63 -12.27 -55.16
CA ILE A 11 15.68 -12.64 -53.74
C ILE A 11 15.06 -11.48 -52.95
N ALA A 12 13.78 -11.61 -52.59
CA ALA A 12 13.15 -10.71 -51.64
C ALA A 12 13.68 -11.03 -50.23
N GLY A 13 14.60 -10.21 -49.72
CA GLY A 13 15.07 -10.31 -48.34
C GLY A 13 13.95 -9.96 -47.37
N LEU A 14 13.45 -10.95 -46.62
CA LEU A 14 12.65 -10.70 -45.42
C LEU A 14 13.56 -10.11 -44.34
N PHE A 15 13.58 -8.79 -44.21
CA PHE A 15 14.01 -8.15 -42.96
C PHE A 15 12.88 -8.33 -41.94
N ALA A 16 13.03 -9.31 -41.05
CA ALA A 16 12.19 -9.40 -39.87
C ALA A 16 12.49 -8.20 -38.96
N LEU A 17 11.62 -7.19 -38.99
CA LEU A 17 11.59 -6.14 -37.98
C LEU A 17 11.13 -6.80 -36.67
N LEU A 18 12.08 -7.20 -35.82
CA LEU A 18 11.78 -7.52 -34.42
C LEU A 18 11.36 -6.20 -33.76
N SER A 19 10.06 -5.97 -33.69
CA SER A 19 9.50 -4.90 -32.87
C SER A 19 9.76 -5.27 -31.42
N ASN A 20 10.75 -4.64 -30.79
CA ASN A 20 10.88 -4.64 -29.33
C ASN A 20 9.75 -3.80 -28.75
N SER A 21 8.53 -4.34 -28.73
CA SER A 21 7.47 -3.81 -27.90
C SER A 21 7.85 -4.12 -26.46
N VAL A 22 8.29 -3.12 -25.71
CA VAL A 22 8.37 -3.22 -24.24
C VAL A 22 6.94 -3.40 -23.76
N SER A 23 6.55 -4.63 -23.49
CA SER A 23 5.24 -4.95 -22.92
C SER A 23 5.14 -4.27 -21.56
N ALA A 24 4.02 -3.60 -21.29
CA ALA A 24 3.68 -3.19 -19.94
C ALA A 24 3.70 -4.44 -19.04
N LEU A 25 4.42 -4.36 -17.93
CA LEU A 25 4.54 -5.43 -16.94
C LEU A 25 3.27 -5.46 -16.09
N GLU A 26 2.89 -6.68 -15.68
CA GLU A 26 1.80 -6.94 -14.75
C GLU A 26 2.27 -6.81 -13.29
N LEU A 27 1.31 -6.69 -12.37
CA LEU A 27 1.55 -6.63 -10.94
C LEU A 27 2.34 -7.88 -10.49
N GLY A 28 3.44 -7.66 -9.75
CA GLY A 28 4.30 -8.72 -9.21
C GLY A 28 5.40 -9.23 -10.15
N GLN A 29 5.48 -8.75 -11.40
CA GLN A 29 6.54 -9.18 -12.32
C GLN A 29 7.90 -8.55 -11.99
N ASN A 30 8.99 -9.26 -12.30
CA ASN A 30 10.35 -8.74 -12.15
C ASN A 30 10.62 -7.61 -13.17
N CYS A 31 11.35 -6.60 -12.73
CA CYS A 31 11.67 -5.42 -13.53
C CYS A 31 13.06 -4.88 -13.16
N VAL A 32 13.55 -3.94 -13.95
CA VAL A 32 14.78 -3.18 -13.66
C VAL A 32 14.42 -1.69 -13.65
N ASN A 33 14.77 -0.98 -12.58
CA ASN A 33 14.47 0.44 -12.44
C ASN A 33 15.42 1.31 -13.32
N PRO A 34 15.20 2.64 -13.45
CA PRO A 34 16.01 3.48 -14.34
C PRO A 34 17.50 3.58 -13.97
N VAL A 35 17.89 3.21 -12.75
CA VAL A 35 19.29 3.17 -12.30
C VAL A 35 19.92 1.77 -12.40
N GLY A 36 19.20 0.79 -12.94
CA GLY A 36 19.72 -0.55 -13.21
C GLY A 36 19.55 -1.55 -12.07
N GLU A 37 18.80 -1.23 -11.02
CA GLU A 37 18.54 -2.14 -9.90
C GLU A 37 17.38 -3.08 -10.23
N ALA A 38 17.55 -4.36 -9.90
CA ALA A 38 16.47 -5.34 -10.01
C ALA A 38 15.37 -5.06 -8.97
N GLY A 39 14.12 -5.21 -9.38
CA GLY A 39 12.96 -4.97 -8.53
C GLY A 39 11.71 -5.71 -8.99
N THR A 40 10.58 -5.32 -8.42
CA THR A 40 9.26 -5.88 -8.73
C THR A 40 8.31 -4.77 -9.16
N CYS A 41 7.49 -5.04 -10.17
CA CYS A 41 6.45 -4.14 -10.67
C CYS A 41 5.27 -4.14 -9.68
N VAL A 42 5.16 -3.09 -8.87
CA VAL A 42 4.17 -2.97 -7.78
C VAL A 42 3.35 -1.69 -7.94
N LEU A 43 2.25 -1.55 -7.19
CA LEU A 43 1.51 -0.29 -7.16
C LEU A 43 2.41 0.85 -6.64
N PHE A 44 2.30 2.04 -7.21
CA PHE A 44 3.09 3.21 -6.79
C PHE A 44 3.08 3.46 -5.26
N ARG A 45 1.90 3.29 -4.64
CA ARG A 45 1.68 3.42 -3.19
C ARG A 45 2.47 2.42 -2.32
N GLU A 46 3.03 1.38 -2.92
CA GLU A 46 3.78 0.33 -2.24
C GLU A 46 5.30 0.53 -2.35
N CYS A 47 5.75 1.45 -3.20
CA CYS A 47 7.17 1.69 -3.42
C CYS A 47 7.70 2.86 -2.60
N GLN A 48 8.16 2.56 -1.38
CA GLN A 48 8.71 3.56 -0.45
C GLN A 48 9.79 4.48 -1.05
N PRO A 49 10.78 3.96 -1.81
CA PRO A 49 11.79 4.83 -2.45
C PRO A 49 11.18 5.89 -3.38
N LEU A 50 10.15 5.52 -4.15
CA LEU A 50 9.51 6.46 -5.09
C LEU A 50 8.54 7.40 -4.39
N ILE A 51 7.87 6.95 -3.32
CA ILE A 51 7.04 7.82 -2.47
C ILE A 51 7.93 8.89 -1.83
N ALA A 52 9.12 8.54 -1.33
CA ALA A 52 10.06 9.50 -0.75
C ALA A 52 10.53 10.56 -1.75
N ILE A 53 10.61 10.22 -3.04
CA ILE A 53 10.89 11.19 -4.10
C ILE A 53 9.66 12.06 -4.36
N TYR A 54 8.49 11.46 -4.52
CA TYR A 54 7.24 12.18 -4.79
C TYR A 54 6.84 13.13 -3.66
N SER A 55 7.13 12.81 -2.40
CA SER A 55 6.76 13.62 -1.24
C SER A 55 7.76 14.73 -0.89
N LYS A 56 8.81 14.94 -1.70
CA LYS A 56 9.73 16.06 -1.52
C LYS A 56 8.97 17.41 -1.57
N PRO A 57 9.35 18.41 -0.76
CA PRO A 57 8.72 19.74 -0.79
C PRO A 57 8.76 20.41 -2.17
N VAL A 58 9.83 20.13 -2.93
CA VAL A 58 9.99 20.57 -4.33
C VAL A 58 10.62 19.42 -5.12
N ASN A 59 9.93 18.95 -6.14
CA ASN A 59 10.46 17.98 -7.10
C ASN A 59 11.24 18.67 -8.21
N THR A 60 12.46 18.19 -8.47
CA THR A 60 13.25 18.65 -9.61
C THR A 60 12.75 18.02 -10.92
N PRO A 61 13.14 18.56 -12.10
CA PRO A 61 12.85 17.89 -13.37
C PRO A 61 13.36 16.44 -13.40
N ASP A 62 14.54 16.19 -12.83
CA ASP A 62 15.11 14.85 -12.72
C ASP A 62 14.26 13.93 -11.84
N ASP A 63 13.68 14.43 -10.74
CA ASP A 63 12.76 13.66 -9.90
C ASP A 63 11.51 13.24 -10.69
N THR A 64 10.91 14.19 -11.41
CA THR A 64 9.70 13.91 -12.21
C THR A 64 9.98 12.93 -13.35
N GLN A 65 11.15 13.05 -13.97
CA GLN A 65 11.61 12.16 -15.02
C GLN A 65 11.83 10.75 -14.45
N PHE A 66 12.53 10.63 -13.33
CA PHE A 66 12.77 9.36 -12.66
C PHE A 66 11.48 8.67 -12.22
N LEU A 67 10.52 9.41 -11.64
CA LEU A 67 9.19 8.89 -11.30
C LEU A 67 8.44 8.40 -12.55
N SER A 68 8.60 9.09 -13.68
CA SER A 68 7.97 8.70 -14.94
C SER A 68 8.60 7.45 -15.54
N ASP A 69 9.93 7.39 -15.57
CA ASP A 69 10.69 6.28 -16.13
C ASP A 69 10.62 5.02 -15.25
N SER A 70 10.26 5.20 -13.97
CA SER A 70 9.99 4.09 -13.07
C SER A 70 8.67 3.38 -13.37
N ARG A 71 7.80 3.88 -14.25
CA ARG A 71 6.54 3.21 -14.60
C ARG A 71 6.80 1.90 -15.35
N CYS A 72 6.25 0.81 -14.82
CA CYS A 72 6.36 -0.51 -15.42
C CYS A 72 5.04 -0.99 -16.05
N GLY A 73 3.90 -0.44 -15.66
CA GLY A 73 2.60 -0.87 -16.19
C GLY A 73 1.40 -0.14 -15.57
N VAL A 74 0.20 -0.66 -15.84
CA VAL A 74 -1.07 -0.14 -15.30
C VAL A 74 -1.94 -1.33 -14.88
N PHE A 75 -2.48 -1.28 -13.67
CA PHE A 75 -3.42 -2.28 -13.14
C PHE A 75 -4.66 -1.56 -12.62
N GLU A 76 -5.85 -1.89 -13.14
CA GLU A 76 -7.11 -1.25 -12.73
C GLU A 76 -7.08 0.29 -12.70
N ARG A 77 -6.50 0.92 -13.75
CA ARG A 77 -6.27 2.38 -13.83
C ARG A 77 -5.28 2.94 -12.79
N LYS A 78 -4.68 2.10 -11.94
CA LYS A 78 -3.61 2.47 -11.00
C LYS A 78 -2.25 2.30 -11.68
N THR A 79 -1.33 3.22 -11.41
CA THR A 79 0.03 3.18 -11.98
C THR A 79 0.88 2.14 -11.24
N LEU A 80 1.51 1.25 -12.00
CA LEU A 80 2.55 0.35 -11.50
C LEU A 80 3.93 0.95 -11.75
N VAL A 81 4.83 0.72 -10.81
CA VAL A 81 6.22 1.18 -10.86
C VAL A 81 7.19 0.06 -10.49
N CYS A 82 8.39 0.10 -11.07
CA CYS A 82 9.44 -0.84 -10.75
C CYS A 82 10.11 -0.47 -9.43
N CYS A 83 10.04 -1.35 -8.43
CA CYS A 83 10.53 -1.07 -7.09
C CYS A 83 11.60 -2.06 -6.63
N ALA A 84 12.83 -1.57 -6.44
CA ALA A 84 14.00 -2.39 -6.05
C ALA A 84 14.05 -2.78 -4.56
N GLY A 85 13.17 -2.21 -3.72
CA GLY A 85 13.14 -2.45 -2.26
C GLY A 85 12.07 -3.43 -1.78
N VAL A 86 11.33 -4.08 -2.68
CA VAL A 86 10.25 -4.99 -2.31
C VAL A 86 10.81 -6.39 -2.09
N THR A 87 11.23 -6.70 -0.86
CA THR A 87 11.34 -8.11 -0.45
C THR A 87 9.92 -8.66 -0.32
N ASN A 88 9.63 -9.84 -0.86
CA ASN A 88 8.42 -10.63 -0.58
C ASN A 88 8.39 -11.09 0.89
N SER A 89 8.41 -10.14 1.82
CA SER A 89 8.13 -10.35 3.23
C SER A 89 6.64 -10.11 3.37
N GLY A 90 5.88 -11.13 3.77
CA GLY A 90 4.43 -11.08 3.93
C GLY A 90 4.01 -9.76 4.57
N LYS A 91 3.36 -8.90 3.79
CA LYS A 91 2.96 -7.56 4.21
C LYS A 91 1.90 -7.69 5.27
N THR A 92 2.24 -7.49 6.54
CA THR A 92 1.25 -7.04 7.53
C THR A 92 0.70 -5.70 7.04
N SER A 93 -0.62 -5.49 7.09
CA SER A 93 -1.26 -4.21 6.70
C SER A 93 -0.81 -3.02 7.58
N LEU A 94 -0.01 -3.28 8.63
CA LEU A 94 0.47 -2.27 9.56
C LEU A 94 1.68 -1.50 9.02
N PRO A 95 1.74 -0.18 9.28
CA PRO A 95 2.90 0.64 8.91
C PRO A 95 4.16 0.17 9.65
N SER A 96 5.23 -0.10 8.90
CA SER A 96 6.53 -0.49 9.46
C SER A 96 7.45 0.73 9.54
N PRO A 97 8.13 0.97 10.68
CA PRO A 97 9.15 2.02 10.76
C PRO A 97 10.24 1.86 9.69
N PRO A 98 10.78 2.97 9.14
CA PRO A 98 10.51 4.38 9.47
C PRO A 98 9.31 4.98 8.72
N ASN A 99 8.56 4.16 7.96
CA ASN A 99 7.54 4.63 7.03
C ASN A 99 6.21 4.86 7.77
N CYS A 100 5.85 6.12 8.02
CA CYS A 100 4.62 6.51 8.71
C CYS A 100 3.78 7.51 7.88
N GLY A 101 2.46 7.51 8.08
CA GLY A 101 1.58 8.57 7.58
C GLY A 101 1.47 8.68 6.06
N ILE A 102 1.71 7.59 5.32
CA ILE A 102 1.65 7.58 3.86
C ILE A 102 0.19 7.56 3.46
N GLN A 103 -0.34 8.76 3.21
CA GLN A 103 -1.66 8.98 2.63
C GLN A 103 -1.48 9.84 1.38
N LEU A 104 -1.86 9.31 0.22
CA LEU A 104 -1.79 10.05 -1.05
C LEU A 104 -3.13 10.70 -1.42
N SER A 105 -4.12 10.67 -0.53
CA SER A 105 -5.47 11.22 -0.76
C SER A 105 -5.67 12.58 -0.07
N ASP A 106 -6.45 13.44 -0.71
CA ASP A 106 -6.83 14.76 -0.18
C ASP A 106 -7.82 14.70 1.00
N ARG A 107 -8.14 15.87 1.54
CA ARG A 107 -9.06 16.09 2.67
C ARG A 107 -10.47 15.55 2.40
N VAL A 108 -11.00 14.76 3.35
CA VAL A 108 -12.35 14.18 3.29
C VAL A 108 -13.43 15.26 3.54
N TYR A 109 -14.37 15.40 2.59
CA TYR A 109 -15.62 16.17 2.75
C TYR A 109 -16.80 15.28 2.35
N GLY A 110 -17.83 15.16 3.22
CA GLY A 110 -19.03 14.36 2.92
C GLY A 110 -18.76 12.85 2.79
N GLY A 111 -17.95 12.31 3.70
CA GLY A 111 -17.24 11.04 3.58
C GLY A 111 -18.03 9.83 3.06
N GLN A 112 -17.31 8.96 2.36
CA GLN A 112 -17.73 7.64 1.89
C GLN A 112 -16.93 6.56 2.64
N PRO A 113 -17.33 5.29 2.61
CA PRO A 113 -16.49 4.19 3.08
C PRO A 113 -15.08 4.28 2.47
N THR A 114 -14.06 4.09 3.30
CA THR A 114 -12.66 4.12 2.87
C THR A 114 -12.35 2.88 2.02
N LYS A 115 -11.28 2.93 1.23
CA LYS A 115 -10.77 1.72 0.56
C LYS A 115 -10.09 0.80 1.56
N LEU A 116 -9.91 -0.46 1.18
CA LEU A 116 -9.13 -1.41 1.94
C LEU A 116 -7.70 -0.88 2.14
N ASP A 117 -7.20 -0.96 3.39
CA ASP A 117 -5.89 -0.50 3.83
C ASP A 117 -5.56 0.99 3.54
N GLU A 118 -6.56 1.86 3.37
CA GLU A 118 -6.33 3.28 3.07
C GLU A 118 -5.73 4.05 4.25
N PHE A 119 -6.07 3.66 5.48
CA PHE A 119 -5.61 4.29 6.72
C PHE A 119 -5.02 3.25 7.69
N PRO A 120 -3.89 2.64 7.36
CA PRO A 120 -3.38 1.45 8.07
C PRO A 120 -2.94 1.72 9.52
N TRP A 121 -2.83 2.98 9.92
CA TRP A 121 -2.55 3.37 11.31
C TRP A 121 -3.79 3.42 12.20
N THR A 122 -5.00 3.20 11.69
CA THR A 122 -6.21 3.20 12.52
C THR A 122 -6.18 2.06 13.54
N ALA A 123 -6.59 2.39 14.76
CA ALA A 123 -6.69 1.45 15.85
C ALA A 123 -8.08 1.54 16.48
N LEU A 124 -8.68 0.40 16.82
CA LEU A 124 -9.93 0.32 17.57
C LEU A 124 -9.64 -0.14 18.99
N ILE A 125 -10.19 0.58 19.97
CA ILE A 125 -10.01 0.26 21.39
C ILE A 125 -11.23 -0.51 21.87
N GLU A 126 -11.01 -1.76 22.28
CA GLU A 126 -12.02 -2.67 22.80
C GLU A 126 -12.17 -2.51 24.32
N TYR A 127 -13.41 -2.45 24.77
CA TYR A 127 -13.76 -2.37 26.17
C TYR A 127 -14.54 -3.60 26.61
N GLN A 128 -14.19 -4.14 27.77
CA GLN A 128 -15.02 -5.11 28.48
C GLN A 128 -16.08 -4.37 29.31
N LYS A 129 -17.35 -4.74 29.11
CA LYS A 129 -18.53 -4.20 29.80
C LYS A 129 -18.86 -5.04 31.04
N PRO A 130 -19.71 -4.53 31.95
CA PRO A 130 -20.03 -5.20 33.22
C PRO A 130 -20.79 -6.52 33.03
N ASP A 131 -21.50 -6.65 31.92
CA ASP A 131 -22.22 -7.87 31.51
C ASP A 131 -21.30 -8.91 30.84
N GLY A 132 -19.99 -8.66 30.83
CA GLY A 132 -18.99 -9.54 30.22
C GLY A 132 -18.85 -9.40 28.70
N ARG A 133 -19.68 -8.56 28.05
CA ARG A 133 -19.56 -8.32 26.61
C ARG A 133 -18.39 -7.40 26.29
N PHE A 134 -17.90 -7.50 25.07
CA PHE A 134 -16.88 -6.62 24.53
C PHE A 134 -17.48 -5.64 23.51
N GLY A 135 -16.82 -4.51 23.28
CA GLY A 135 -17.21 -3.60 22.23
C GLY A 135 -16.21 -2.49 22.01
N PHE A 136 -16.10 -2.04 20.75
CA PHE A 136 -15.28 -0.91 20.35
C PHE A 136 -16.03 0.40 20.60
N HIS A 137 -15.41 1.32 21.34
CA HIS A 137 -16.02 2.61 21.70
C HIS A 137 -15.11 3.81 21.51
N CYS A 138 -13.84 3.59 21.18
CA CYS A 138 -12.89 4.63 20.84
C CYS A 138 -11.97 4.16 19.72
N GLY A 139 -11.38 5.13 19.04
CA GLY A 139 -10.30 4.92 18.09
C GLY A 139 -8.94 5.37 18.65
N GLY A 140 -7.90 5.12 17.89
CA GLY A 140 -6.55 5.61 18.11
C GLY A 140 -5.74 5.60 16.82
N SER A 141 -4.46 5.93 16.93
CA SER A 141 -3.51 5.83 15.81
C SER A 141 -2.21 5.22 16.25
N ILE A 142 -1.71 4.26 15.47
CA ILE A 142 -0.38 3.67 15.64
C ILE A 142 0.66 4.76 15.38
N ILE A 143 1.56 4.99 16.34
CA ILE A 143 2.67 5.96 16.19
C ILE A 143 4.02 5.28 16.06
N ASN A 144 4.12 3.99 16.41
CA ASN A 144 5.25 3.09 16.15
C ASN A 144 4.84 1.64 16.46
N GLU A 145 5.78 0.70 16.44
CA GLU A 145 5.58 -0.74 16.68
C GLU A 145 4.96 -1.11 18.05
N ARG A 146 4.97 -0.22 19.04
CA ARG A 146 4.54 -0.53 20.42
C ARG A 146 3.54 0.47 21.02
N TYR A 147 3.25 1.57 20.34
CA TYR A 147 2.49 2.66 20.92
C TYR A 147 1.35 3.11 20.01
N ILE A 148 0.19 3.30 20.64
CA ILE A 148 -1.00 3.90 20.06
C ILE A 148 -1.29 5.19 20.81
N VAL A 149 -1.55 6.26 20.06
CA VAL A 149 -2.05 7.52 20.61
C VAL A 149 -3.58 7.53 20.54
N THR A 150 -4.24 7.98 21.60
CA THR A 150 -5.70 8.15 21.68
C THR A 150 -6.03 9.33 22.59
N ALA A 151 -7.32 9.68 22.68
CA ALA A 151 -7.77 10.71 23.59
C ALA A 151 -7.76 10.22 25.05
N ALA A 152 -7.37 11.08 25.99
CA ALA A 152 -7.33 10.72 27.42
C ALA A 152 -8.69 10.23 27.96
N HIS A 153 -9.81 10.74 27.43
CA HIS A 153 -11.15 10.33 27.85
C HIS A 153 -11.48 8.87 27.46
N CYS A 154 -10.82 8.32 26.45
CA CYS A 154 -10.94 6.91 26.06
C CYS A 154 -10.33 5.96 27.10
N ILE A 155 -9.52 6.47 28.04
CA ILE A 155 -8.85 5.68 29.06
C ILE A 155 -9.34 6.06 30.46
N ASN A 156 -9.35 7.36 30.78
CA ASN A 156 -9.56 7.84 32.15
C ASN A 156 -11.01 8.26 32.44
N ALA A 157 -11.82 8.53 31.41
CA ALA A 157 -13.20 8.98 31.55
C ALA A 157 -14.21 7.94 31.05
N ILE A 158 -13.85 6.66 31.14
CA ILE A 158 -14.72 5.54 30.77
C ILE A 158 -15.72 5.25 31.89
N PRO A 159 -16.88 4.64 31.60
CA PRO A 159 -17.84 4.26 32.63
C PRO A 159 -17.19 3.39 33.72
N ARG A 160 -17.54 3.61 35.00
CA ARG A 160 -16.87 3.05 36.19
C ARG A 160 -16.65 1.53 36.20
N ASN A 161 -17.46 0.77 35.46
CA ASN A 161 -17.40 -0.70 35.42
C ASN A 161 -16.92 -1.23 34.07
N TRP A 162 -16.42 -0.36 33.20
CA TRP A 162 -15.81 -0.74 31.95
C TRP A 162 -14.31 -0.88 32.16
N LYS A 163 -13.69 -1.78 31.39
CA LYS A 163 -12.24 -1.96 31.38
C LYS A 163 -11.75 -1.83 29.96
N VAL A 164 -10.72 -1.03 29.75
CA VAL A 164 -9.95 -1.09 28.49
C VAL A 164 -9.35 -2.49 28.41
N HIS A 165 -9.65 -3.22 27.33
CA HIS A 165 -9.30 -4.63 27.22
C HIS A 165 -8.16 -4.87 26.23
N ARG A 166 -8.39 -4.55 24.96
CA ARG A 166 -7.47 -4.83 23.84
C ARG A 166 -7.54 -3.72 22.80
N VAL A 167 -6.59 -3.74 21.87
CA VAL A 167 -6.63 -2.94 20.66
C VAL A 167 -6.68 -3.85 19.45
N ARG A 168 -7.57 -3.55 18.51
CA ARG A 168 -7.60 -4.15 17.17
C ARG A 168 -6.96 -3.24 16.14
N LEU A 169 -6.09 -3.80 15.29
CA LEU A 169 -5.41 -3.12 14.19
C LEU A 169 -5.72 -3.79 12.84
N GLY A 170 -5.67 -3.01 11.75
CA GLY A 170 -5.86 -3.54 10.39
C GLY A 170 -7.30 -3.93 10.05
N GLU A 171 -8.28 -3.38 10.77
CA GLU A 171 -9.72 -3.62 10.57
C GLU A 171 -10.29 -2.66 9.52
N TRP A 172 -11.24 -3.13 8.72
CA TRP A 172 -11.96 -2.32 7.73
C TRP A 172 -13.48 -2.43 7.88
N ASP A 173 -14.04 -3.64 7.94
CA ASP A 173 -15.47 -3.87 8.12
C ASP A 173 -15.77 -4.76 9.34
N LEU A 174 -16.21 -4.11 10.43
CA LEU A 174 -16.59 -4.76 11.69
C LEU A 174 -17.73 -5.79 11.57
N SER A 175 -18.49 -5.79 10.47
CA SER A 175 -19.56 -6.75 10.22
C SER A 175 -19.08 -8.02 9.51
N SER A 176 -17.86 -7.99 8.98
CA SER A 176 -17.22 -9.12 8.30
C SER A 176 -16.09 -9.71 9.15
N SER A 177 -15.73 -10.96 8.84
CA SER A 177 -14.52 -11.60 9.37
C SER A 177 -13.41 -11.70 8.32
N SER A 178 -13.73 -11.35 7.08
CA SER A 178 -12.82 -11.36 5.94
C SER A 178 -13.11 -10.12 5.11
N ASP A 179 -12.11 -9.25 5.00
CA ASP A 179 -12.24 -8.00 4.27
C ASP A 179 -11.64 -8.18 2.88
N CYS A 180 -12.50 -8.15 1.87
CA CYS A 180 -12.11 -8.29 0.47
C CYS A 180 -12.76 -7.19 -0.35
N GLU A 181 -11.96 -6.57 -1.22
CA GLU A 181 -12.42 -5.65 -2.26
C GLU A 181 -11.99 -6.27 -3.60
N ASP A 182 -12.96 -6.65 -4.42
CA ASP A 182 -12.77 -7.46 -5.64
C ASP A 182 -12.05 -8.80 -5.33
N ASP A 183 -10.97 -9.13 -6.05
CA ASP A 183 -10.18 -10.37 -5.86
C ASP A 183 -9.06 -10.21 -4.81
N PHE A 184 -8.96 -9.07 -4.13
CA PHE A 184 -7.92 -8.80 -3.13
C PHE A 184 -8.52 -8.76 -1.71
N CYS A 185 -7.98 -9.61 -0.84
CA CYS A 185 -8.36 -9.65 0.57
C CYS A 185 -7.22 -9.11 1.45
N SER A 186 -7.56 -8.36 2.48
CA SER A 186 -6.60 -7.95 3.50
C SER A 186 -6.25 -9.13 4.41
N ILE A 187 -5.18 -8.96 5.17
CA ILE A 187 -4.87 -9.88 6.26
C ILE A 187 -5.87 -9.64 7.39
N ALA A 188 -6.27 -10.72 8.07
CA ALA A 188 -7.13 -10.65 9.23
C ALA A 188 -6.64 -9.62 10.26
N PRO A 189 -7.55 -8.87 10.90
CA PRO A 189 -7.21 -7.91 11.94
C PRO A 189 -6.42 -8.55 13.09
N ILE A 190 -5.53 -7.77 13.67
CA ILE A 190 -4.68 -8.21 14.79
C ILE A 190 -5.22 -7.62 16.08
N ASP A 191 -5.53 -8.49 17.05
CA ASP A 191 -5.91 -8.10 18.41
C ASP A 191 -4.70 -8.18 19.35
N LEU A 192 -4.39 -7.08 20.04
CA LEU A 192 -3.26 -6.95 20.94
C LEU A 192 -3.71 -6.57 22.35
N ASP A 193 -3.10 -7.21 23.35
CA ASP A 193 -3.27 -6.85 24.75
C ASP A 193 -2.57 -5.52 25.08
N ILE A 194 -3.14 -4.78 26.03
CA ILE A 194 -2.57 -3.50 26.47
C ILE A 194 -1.73 -3.73 27.72
N GLU A 195 -0.42 -3.55 27.61
CA GLU A 195 0.50 -3.67 28.75
C GLU A 195 0.32 -2.51 29.74
N LYS A 196 0.23 -1.28 29.23
CA LYS A 196 0.20 -0.08 30.07
C LYS A 196 -0.50 1.09 29.39
N ASN A 197 -1.26 1.84 30.20
CA ASN A 197 -1.83 3.13 29.81
C ASN A 197 -0.94 4.27 30.32
N HIS A 198 -0.56 5.19 29.44
CA HIS A 198 0.15 6.41 29.81
C HIS A 198 -0.72 7.64 29.51
N CYS A 199 -1.20 8.31 30.56
CA CYS A 199 -1.91 9.57 30.44
C CYS A 199 -1.08 10.66 31.13
N THR A 200 -0.51 11.56 30.34
CA THR A 200 0.00 12.81 30.88
C THR A 200 -1.21 13.67 31.23
N HIS A 201 -1.28 14.17 32.46
CA HIS A 201 -2.29 15.17 32.81
C HIS A 201 -1.93 16.42 32.02
N GLY A 202 -2.81 16.84 31.10
CA GLY A 202 -2.72 18.17 30.50
C GLY A 202 -2.81 19.21 31.62
N LEU A 203 -1.87 20.16 31.61
CA LEU A 203 -1.89 21.35 32.47
C LEU A 203 -3.19 22.14 32.29
#